data_AF-A0AA94XYB5-F1
#
_entry.id   AF-A0AA94XYB5-F1
#
_cell.length_a   1.000
_cell.length_b   1.000
_cell.length_c   1.000
_cell.angle_alpha   90.00
_cell.angle_beta   90.00
_cell.angle_gamma   90.00
#
_symmetry.space_group_name_H-M   'P 1'
#
loop_
_entity.id
_entity.type
_entity.pdbx_description
1 polymer ?
#
loop_
_entity_poly.entity_id
_entity_poly.type
_entity_poly.pdbx_seq_one_letter_code
_entity_poly.pdbx_strand_id
1 'polypeptide(L)'
;MQGVLRLSQKPALIKLRTTVKGLPSGAQVDVTDLMLQPGAAVSGWLAHTTELPWSAGVVPPEGSDEVNDRIDALQSQINQQQTYLNKIMAPAQVWRGDASGNNAFISTLWDPDYGWISWIDVAALPGTGDIGFWFPFDATTQTTSRPFGWKMHVLLQDVAGVGSIRPRVDYMSGSTVAGSNAELSLTAWPDWSYNVEHDFILPANHAARPAFVIVGKTSTAAGRIGLTRPKLGTKSERSE
;
A
#
# COMPACT_ATOMS: atom_id res chain seq x y z
N MET A 1 -34.03 -1.36 -45.29
CA MET A 1 -34.78 -2.15 -44.29
C MET A 1 -36.22 -1.65 -44.30
N GLN A 2 -37.23 -2.52 -44.27
CA GLN A 2 -38.65 -2.13 -44.20
C GLN A 2 -39.29 -2.81 -42.99
N GLY A 3 -40.19 -2.12 -42.30
CA GLY A 3 -40.89 -2.62 -41.12
C GLY A 3 -42.25 -1.96 -40.96
N VAL A 4 -43.19 -2.67 -40.34
CA VAL A 4 -44.55 -2.17 -40.09
C VAL A 4 -44.71 -1.96 -38.58
N LEU A 5 -45.07 -0.74 -38.19
CA LEU A 5 -45.41 -0.41 -36.80
C LEU A 5 -46.93 -0.28 -36.67
N ARG A 6 -47.56 -1.09 -35.82
CA ARG A 6 -48.98 -0.95 -35.49
C ARG A 6 -49.11 -0.12 -34.22
N LEU A 7 -49.75 1.05 -34.34
CA LEU A 7 -49.93 2.00 -33.25
C LEU A 7 -51.40 2.02 -32.83
N SER A 8 -51.67 1.94 -31.53
CA SER A 8 -53.03 2.01 -30.96
C SER A 8 -53.50 3.44 -30.70
N GLN A 9 -52.59 4.41 -30.66
CA GLN A 9 -52.85 5.85 -30.46
C GLN A 9 -51.83 6.69 -31.26
N LYS A 10 -51.97 8.02 -31.30
CA LYS A 10 -50.98 8.93 -31.90
C LYS A 10 -49.76 9.06 -30.96
N PRO A 11 -48.59 8.47 -31.27
CA PRO A 11 -47.42 8.56 -30.40
C PRO A 11 -46.79 9.95 -30.47
N ALA A 12 -46.35 10.48 -29.33
CA ALA A 12 -45.59 11.73 -29.26
C ALA A 12 -44.09 11.56 -29.63
N LEU A 13 -43.56 10.33 -29.54
CA LEU A 13 -42.17 9.98 -29.85
C LEU A 13 -42.08 8.52 -30.34
N ILE A 14 -41.27 8.26 -31.36
CA ILE A 14 -40.94 6.91 -31.87
C ILE A 14 -39.42 6.73 -31.79
N LYS A 15 -38.96 5.67 -31.12
CA LYS A 15 -37.54 5.26 -31.12
C LYS A 15 -37.37 4.01 -31.97
N LEU A 16 -36.49 4.07 -32.97
CA LEU A 16 -36.16 2.94 -33.85
C LEU A 16 -34.73 2.50 -33.59
N ARG A 17 -34.52 1.22 -33.27
CA ARG A 17 -33.20 0.62 -33.11
C ARG A 17 -32.90 -0.20 -34.36
N THR A 18 -31.83 0.15 -35.06
CA THR A 18 -31.36 -0.57 -36.25
C THR A 18 -30.14 -1.39 -35.87
N THR A 19 -30.20 -2.71 -36.04
CA THR A 19 -29.06 -3.60 -35.80
C THR A 19 -28.61 -4.19 -37.13
N VAL A 20 -27.34 -4.04 -37.47
CA VAL A 20 -26.72 -4.64 -38.65
C VAL A 20 -25.79 -5.76 -38.20
N LYS A 21 -25.90 -6.95 -38.81
CA LYS A 21 -25.05 -8.11 -38.51
C LYS A 21 -24.11 -8.38 -39.69
N GLY A 22 -22.90 -8.88 -39.41
CA GLY A 22 -21.95 -9.30 -40.44
C GLY A 22 -21.23 -8.17 -41.16
N LEU A 23 -21.07 -7.01 -40.53
CA LEU A 23 -20.28 -5.91 -41.10
C LEU A 23 -18.78 -6.25 -41.07
N PRO A 24 -18.02 -5.96 -42.14
CA PRO A 24 -16.57 -5.97 -42.11
C PRO A 24 -16.02 -5.02 -41.04
N SER A 25 -14.86 -5.36 -40.47
CA SER A 25 -14.18 -4.46 -39.52
C SER A 25 -13.93 -3.09 -40.17
N GLY A 26 -14.34 -2.01 -39.49
CA GLY A 26 -14.21 -0.64 -39.97
C GLY A 26 -15.34 -0.14 -40.88
N ALA A 27 -16.36 -0.95 -41.18
CA ALA A 27 -17.52 -0.48 -41.92
C ALA A 27 -18.40 0.42 -41.05
N GLN A 28 -18.70 1.62 -41.54
CA GLN A 28 -19.61 2.57 -40.92
C GLN A 28 -21.00 2.44 -41.54
N VAL A 29 -22.04 2.51 -40.70
CA VAL A 29 -23.44 2.55 -41.14
C VAL A 29 -24.02 3.87 -40.70
N ASP A 30 -24.30 4.72 -41.69
CA ASP A 30 -24.99 5.99 -41.49
C ASP A 30 -26.46 5.84 -41.89
N VAL A 31 -27.37 6.30 -41.05
CA VAL A 31 -28.78 6.44 -41.41
C VAL A 31 -28.92 7.81 -42.05
N THR A 32 -29.20 7.84 -43.35
CA THR A 32 -29.31 9.10 -44.11
C THR A 32 -30.72 9.67 -44.06
N ASP A 33 -31.74 8.79 -44.11
CA ASP A 33 -33.13 9.19 -44.24
C ASP A 33 -34.05 8.22 -43.49
N LEU A 34 -35.12 8.76 -42.91
CA LEU A 34 -36.21 7.99 -42.32
C LEU A 34 -37.55 8.42 -42.92
N MET A 35 -38.18 7.53 -43.66
CA MET A 35 -39.52 7.75 -44.21
C MET A 35 -40.56 6.98 -43.40
N LEU A 36 -41.58 7.69 -42.90
CA LEU A 36 -42.75 7.11 -42.26
C LEU A 36 -43.96 7.26 -43.18
N GLN A 37 -44.57 6.15 -43.57
CA GLN A 37 -45.73 6.14 -44.45
C GLN A 37 -46.95 5.55 -43.73
N PRO A 38 -48.15 6.18 -43.83
CA PRO A 38 -49.39 5.55 -43.41
C PRO A 38 -49.78 4.41 -44.38
N GLY A 39 -50.25 3.29 -43.83
CA GLY A 39 -50.77 2.16 -44.60
C GLY A 39 -49.80 0.98 -44.76
N ALA A 40 -50.32 -0.15 -45.23
CA ALA A 40 -49.59 -1.43 -45.27
C ALA A 40 -48.71 -1.61 -46.53
N ALA A 41 -48.88 -0.79 -47.56
CA ALA A 41 -48.17 -0.91 -48.83
C ALA A 41 -47.25 0.29 -49.07
N VAL A 42 -45.94 0.03 -49.15
CA VAL A 42 -44.93 1.03 -49.52
C VAL A 42 -45.03 1.28 -51.03
N SER A 43 -45.91 2.19 -51.44
CA SER A 43 -45.98 2.67 -52.83
C SER A 43 -45.12 3.92 -52.92
N GLY A 44 -44.00 3.85 -53.64
CA GLY A 44 -42.90 4.81 -53.58
C GLY A 44 -43.18 6.27 -53.93
N TRP A 45 -44.44 6.70 -54.08
CA TRP A 45 -44.85 8.09 -54.24
C TRP A 45 -46.25 8.30 -53.67
N LEU A 46 -46.38 8.92 -52.49
CA LEU A 46 -47.64 9.45 -51.95
C LEU A 46 -47.41 10.89 -51.47
N ALA A 47 -48.31 11.80 -51.83
CA ALA A 47 -48.20 13.25 -51.58
C ALA A 47 -48.33 13.69 -50.10
N HIS A 48 -48.17 12.76 -49.15
CA HIS A 48 -48.35 12.99 -47.71
C HIS A 48 -47.14 12.52 -46.88
N THR A 49 -45.93 12.51 -47.47
CA THR A 49 -44.69 12.40 -46.70
C THR A 49 -44.42 13.74 -46.02
N THR A 50 -44.83 13.87 -44.77
CA THR A 50 -44.30 14.94 -43.91
C THR A 50 -42.96 14.45 -43.38
N GLU A 51 -41.87 15.12 -43.75
CA GLU A 51 -40.59 14.94 -43.08
C GLU A 51 -40.76 15.37 -41.62
N LEU A 52 -40.74 14.39 -40.70
CA LEU A 52 -40.70 14.68 -39.28
C LEU A 52 -39.24 14.98 -38.88
N PRO A 53 -39.00 15.99 -38.03
CA PRO A 53 -37.66 16.21 -37.48
C PRO A 53 -37.17 14.94 -36.79
N TRP A 54 -35.99 14.47 -37.18
CA TRP A 54 -35.33 13.30 -36.60
C TRP A 54 -33.87 13.63 -36.27
N SER A 55 -33.28 12.87 -35.35
CA SER A 55 -31.84 12.96 -35.05
C SER A 55 -31.26 11.56 -34.93
N ALA A 56 -30.06 11.36 -35.50
CA ALA A 56 -29.27 10.17 -35.26
C ALA A 56 -28.62 10.25 -33.87
N GLY A 57 -28.67 9.16 -33.13
CA GLY A 57 -27.97 9.04 -31.85
C GLY A 57 -27.53 7.60 -31.63
N VAL A 58 -26.33 7.42 -31.08
CA VAL A 58 -25.86 6.12 -30.61
C VAL A 58 -26.44 5.91 -29.23
N VAL A 59 -27.33 4.93 -29.07
CA VAL A 59 -27.74 4.46 -27.75
C VAL A 59 -26.69 3.44 -27.32
N PRO A 60 -25.94 3.67 -26.21
CA PRO A 60 -25.05 2.65 -25.67
C PRO A 60 -25.84 1.35 -25.47
N PRO A 61 -25.23 0.18 -25.73
CA PRO A 61 -25.90 -1.08 -25.45
C PRO A 61 -26.33 -1.12 -23.98
N GLU A 62 -27.53 -1.63 -23.71
CA GLU A 62 -28.03 -1.84 -22.35
C GLU A 62 -26.99 -2.62 -21.53
N GLY A 63 -26.63 -2.10 -20.35
CA GLY A 63 -25.59 -2.67 -19.47
C GLY A 63 -24.19 -2.05 -19.59
N SER A 64 -24.00 -1.01 -20.41
CA SER A 64 -22.71 -0.29 -20.48
C SER A 64 -22.27 0.30 -19.13
N ASP A 65 -23.22 0.75 -18.32
CA ASP A 65 -22.94 1.37 -17.03
C ASP A 65 -22.44 0.33 -16.02
N GLU A 66 -23.03 -0.87 -15.99
CA GLU A 66 -22.60 -1.98 -15.15
C GLU A 66 -21.19 -2.48 -15.53
N VAL A 67 -20.86 -2.46 -16.83
CA VAL A 67 -19.51 -2.81 -17.29
C VAL A 67 -18.49 -1.77 -16.85
N ASN A 68 -18.81 -0.47 -16.91
CA ASN A 68 -17.93 0.59 -16.43
C ASN A 68 -17.73 0.53 -14.92
N ASP A 69 -18.80 0.32 -14.14
CA ASP A 69 -18.72 0.13 -12.69
C ASP A 69 -17.82 -1.06 -12.31
N ARG A 70 -17.90 -2.17 -13.07
CA ARG A 70 -17.02 -3.33 -12.90
C ARG A 70 -15.56 -3.02 -13.22
N ILE A 71 -15.29 -2.22 -14.25
CA ILE A 71 -13.93 -1.80 -14.61
C ILE A 71 -13.33 -0.97 -13.48
N ASP A 72 -14.08 -0.01 -12.94
CA ASP A 72 -13.64 0.85 -11.84
C ASP A 72 -13.37 0.03 -10.56
N ALA A 73 -14.24 -0.93 -10.25
CA ALA A 73 -14.05 -1.84 -9.12
C ALA A 73 -12.78 -2.69 -9.27
N LEU A 74 -12.53 -3.25 -10.46
CA LEU A 74 -11.32 -4.03 -10.74
C LEU A 74 -10.04 -3.18 -10.66
N GLN A 75 -10.08 -1.94 -11.16
CA GLN A 75 -8.95 -1.01 -11.04
C GLN A 75 -8.64 -0.67 -9.58
N SER A 76 -9.67 -0.45 -8.76
CA SER A 76 -9.51 -0.25 -7.31
C SER A 76 -8.82 -1.45 -6.64
N GLN A 77 -9.25 -2.66 -6.98
CA GLN A 77 -8.65 -3.89 -6.45
C GLN A 77 -7.18 -4.05 -6.86
N ILE A 78 -6.83 -3.75 -8.11
CA ILE A 78 -5.45 -3.75 -8.60
C ILE A 78 -4.59 -2.74 -7.84
N ASN A 79 -5.09 -1.52 -7.61
CA ASN A 79 -4.35 -0.49 -6.87
C ASN A 79 -4.09 -0.88 -5.40
N GLN A 80 -5.06 -1.55 -4.77
CA GLN A 80 -4.90 -2.09 -3.42
C GLN A 80 -3.85 -3.21 -3.38
N GLN A 81 -3.90 -4.15 -4.32
CA GLN A 81 -2.90 -5.21 -4.44
C GLN A 81 -1.51 -4.65 -4.72
N GLN A 82 -1.37 -3.64 -5.57
CA GLN A 82 -0.10 -2.99 -5.84
C GLN A 82 0.47 -2.29 -4.59
N THR A 83 -0.39 -1.65 -3.79
CA THR A 83 0.01 -1.05 -2.51
C THR A 83 0.48 -2.11 -1.51
N TYR A 84 -0.22 -3.24 -1.43
CA TYR A 84 0.15 -4.37 -0.60
C TYR A 84 1.48 -4.99 -1.05
N LEU A 85 1.65 -5.21 -2.36
CA LEU A 85 2.91 -5.66 -2.95
C LEU A 85 4.04 -4.68 -2.68
N ASN A 86 3.83 -3.37 -2.79
CA ASN A 86 4.86 -2.39 -2.46
C ASN A 86 5.23 -2.43 -0.96
N LYS A 87 4.29 -2.72 -0.06
CA LYS A 87 4.58 -2.93 1.38
C LYS A 87 5.37 -4.22 1.63
N ILE A 88 5.07 -5.30 0.88
CA ILE A 88 5.83 -6.55 0.93
C ILE A 88 7.19 -6.41 0.26
N MET A 89 7.31 -5.66 -0.83
CA MET A 89 8.52 -5.61 -1.64
C MET A 89 9.50 -4.55 -1.19
N ALA A 90 9.05 -3.47 -0.53
CA ALA A 90 9.96 -2.49 0.05
C ALA A 90 10.63 -3.11 1.27
N PRO A 91 11.91 -3.50 1.20
CA PRO A 91 12.60 -4.05 2.36
C PRO A 91 12.48 -3.05 3.50
N ALA A 92 12.34 -3.51 4.74
CA ALA A 92 12.62 -2.64 5.88
C ALA A 92 13.93 -1.92 5.56
N GLN A 93 13.88 -0.59 5.43
CA GLN A 93 15.01 0.19 4.93
C GLN A 93 16.25 -0.30 5.67
N VAL A 94 17.21 -0.80 4.88
CA VAL A 94 18.48 -1.33 5.38
C VAL A 94 18.95 -0.39 6.47
N TRP A 95 19.27 -0.95 7.63
CA TRP A 95 19.76 -0.20 8.77
C TRP A 95 20.88 0.72 8.27
N ARG A 96 20.64 2.03 8.08
CA ARG A 96 21.73 2.97 7.86
C ARG A 96 22.08 3.54 9.22
N GLY A 97 22.81 2.76 10.00
CA GLY A 97 23.51 3.30 11.15
C GLY A 97 24.55 4.30 10.65
N ASP A 98 24.46 5.54 11.14
CA ASP A 98 25.55 6.49 10.99
C ASP A 98 26.76 5.94 11.78
N ALA A 99 27.89 5.73 11.08
CA ALA A 99 29.23 5.45 11.60
C ALA A 99 29.69 4.04 12.05
N SER A 100 29.01 2.92 11.77
CA SER A 100 29.64 1.59 11.97
C SER A 100 29.47 0.67 10.78
N GLY A 101 30.57 0.04 10.33
CA GLY A 101 30.61 -0.90 9.20
C GLY A 101 29.81 -2.20 9.40
N ASN A 102 28.83 -2.20 10.31
CA ASN A 102 28.10 -3.38 10.75
C ASN A 102 26.94 -3.78 9.82
N ASN A 103 26.56 -2.90 8.87
CA ASN A 103 25.51 -3.22 7.89
C ASN A 103 25.86 -4.44 7.03
N ALA A 104 27.15 -4.75 6.87
CA ALA A 104 27.62 -5.94 6.17
C ALA A 104 27.21 -7.26 6.85
N PHE A 105 26.84 -7.21 8.13
CA PHE A 105 26.47 -8.38 8.94
C PHE A 105 24.95 -8.48 9.20
N ILE A 106 24.16 -7.70 8.46
CA ILE A 106 22.70 -7.67 8.57
C ILE A 106 22.10 -8.26 7.30
N SER A 107 21.26 -9.27 7.46
CA SER A 107 20.44 -9.84 6.39
C SER A 107 18.97 -9.47 6.61
N THR A 108 18.26 -9.07 5.56
CA THR A 108 16.84 -8.73 5.66
C THR A 108 16.02 -9.84 5.01
N LEU A 109 15.07 -10.40 5.77
CA LEU A 109 14.20 -11.49 5.33
C LEU A 109 12.74 -11.12 5.56
N TRP A 110 11.86 -11.52 4.65
CA TRP A 110 10.43 -11.39 4.84
C TRP A 110 9.91 -12.57 5.64
N ASP A 111 9.08 -12.28 6.63
CA ASP A 111 8.34 -13.23 7.44
C ASP A 111 6.83 -12.94 7.29
N PRO A 112 5.98 -13.97 7.08
CA PRO A 112 4.53 -13.77 6.93
C PRO A 112 3.84 -13.12 8.13
N ASP A 113 4.33 -13.38 9.35
CA ASP A 113 3.69 -12.93 10.59
C ASP A 113 4.22 -11.55 11.02
N TYR A 114 5.50 -11.29 10.78
CA TYR A 114 6.18 -10.08 11.25
C TYR A 114 6.55 -9.07 10.14
N GLY A 115 6.41 -9.46 8.87
CA GLY A 115 6.85 -8.70 7.72
C GLY A 115 8.37 -8.71 7.57
N TRP A 116 8.97 -7.59 7.16
CA TRP A 116 10.42 -7.52 7.01
C TRP A 116 11.14 -7.49 8.36
N ILE A 117 11.99 -8.50 8.56
CA ILE A 117 12.86 -8.66 9.72
C ILE A 117 14.31 -8.43 9.28
N SER A 118 15.04 -7.62 10.04
CA SER A 118 16.49 -7.52 9.92
C SER A 118 17.16 -8.47 10.90
N TRP A 119 17.81 -9.49 10.37
CA TRP A 119 18.55 -10.50 11.11
C TRP A 119 20.02 -10.12 11.22
N ILE A 120 20.52 -10.17 12.44
CA ILE A 120 21.91 -9.91 12.80
C ILE A 120 22.50 -11.22 13.27
N ASP A 121 23.52 -11.73 12.57
CA ASP A 121 24.30 -12.87 13.05
C ASP A 121 25.26 -12.40 14.14
N VAL A 122 25.10 -12.92 15.35
CA VAL A 122 25.88 -12.49 16.51
C VAL A 122 27.37 -12.85 16.35
N ALA A 123 27.68 -13.96 15.71
CA ALA A 123 29.06 -14.41 15.50
C ALA A 123 29.80 -13.53 14.49
N ALA A 124 29.07 -12.92 13.55
CA ALA A 124 29.63 -12.06 12.50
C ALA A 124 29.98 -10.65 12.98
N LEU A 125 29.51 -10.23 14.16
CA LEU A 125 29.75 -8.89 14.68
C LEU A 125 31.20 -8.68 15.12
N PRO A 126 31.80 -7.51 14.80
CA PRO A 126 33.19 -7.23 15.15
C PRO A 126 33.34 -6.99 16.66
N GLY A 127 34.16 -7.81 17.32
CA GLY A 127 34.58 -7.60 18.70
C GLY A 127 33.74 -8.29 19.78
N THR A 128 34.12 -8.04 21.04
CA THR A 128 33.48 -8.53 22.27
C THR A 128 33.11 -7.34 23.16
N GLY A 129 32.13 -7.51 24.05
CA GLY A 129 31.60 -6.46 24.91
C GLY A 129 30.24 -5.94 24.45
N ASP A 130 29.97 -4.68 24.73
CA ASP A 130 28.67 -4.08 24.41
C ASP A 130 28.66 -3.57 22.97
N ILE A 131 27.66 -3.98 22.18
CA ILE A 131 27.52 -3.63 20.76
C ILE A 131 26.18 -2.94 20.55
N GLY A 132 26.23 -1.70 20.06
CA GLY A 132 25.06 -0.89 19.75
C GLY A 132 24.65 -0.94 18.28
N PHE A 133 23.34 -0.90 18.05
CA PHE A 133 22.68 -0.82 16.75
C PHE A 133 21.64 0.28 16.78
N TRP A 134 21.50 1.00 15.68
CA TRP A 134 20.55 2.09 15.58
C TRP A 134 19.82 2.04 14.25
N PHE A 135 18.52 2.29 14.29
CA PHE A 135 17.77 2.46 13.06
C PHE A 135 18.15 3.79 12.38
N PRO A 136 18.16 3.81 11.03
CA PRO A 136 18.33 5.03 10.28
C PRO A 136 17.23 6.01 10.65
N PHE A 137 17.65 7.24 10.91
CA PHE A 137 16.76 8.34 11.20
C PHE A 137 17.04 9.45 10.19
N ASP A 138 15.97 9.97 9.57
CA ASP A 138 16.06 11.12 8.68
C ASP A 138 15.72 12.40 9.46
N ALA A 139 16.76 13.19 9.75
CA ALA A 139 16.65 14.45 10.48
C ALA A 139 15.78 15.52 9.79
N THR A 140 15.42 15.32 8.53
CA THR A 140 14.54 16.24 7.79
C THR A 140 13.05 16.00 8.10
N THR A 141 12.69 14.84 8.66
CA THR A 141 11.31 14.55 9.11
C THR A 141 11.05 15.10 10.51
N GLN A 142 11.13 16.42 10.66
CA GLN A 142 10.52 17.10 11.82
C GLN A 142 9.01 17.05 11.66
N THR A 143 8.37 16.10 12.35
CA THR A 143 6.92 16.11 12.48
C THR A 143 6.52 17.23 13.44
N THR A 144 5.56 18.07 13.06
CA THR A 144 4.96 19.06 13.97
C THR A 144 4.23 18.39 15.15
N SER A 145 3.93 17.09 15.03
CA SER A 145 3.45 16.24 16.10
C SER A 145 4.61 15.74 16.96
N ARG A 146 4.45 15.82 18.30
CA ARG A 146 5.40 15.23 19.25
C ARG A 146 5.45 13.71 19.02
N PRO A 147 6.59 13.11 18.64
CA PRO A 147 6.70 11.67 18.57
C PRO A 147 6.43 11.09 19.97
N PHE A 148 5.56 10.09 20.02
CA PHE A 148 5.07 9.48 21.24
C PHE A 148 5.32 7.99 21.19
N GLY A 149 6.43 7.59 21.81
CA GLY A 149 6.81 6.20 21.92
C GLY A 149 7.09 5.49 20.59
N TRP A 150 7.38 4.21 20.72
CA TRP A 150 7.62 3.32 19.59
C TRP A 150 7.40 1.87 19.99
N LYS A 151 7.17 1.03 18.97
CA LYS A 151 7.06 -0.42 19.14
C LYS A 151 7.87 -1.20 18.12
N MET A 152 8.42 -2.34 18.54
CA MET A 152 9.05 -3.32 17.66
C MET A 152 8.86 -4.75 18.18
N HIS A 153 9.00 -5.73 17.30
CA HIS A 153 9.21 -7.13 17.66
C HIS A 153 10.70 -7.45 17.64
N VAL A 154 11.14 -8.19 18.66
CA VAL A 154 12.47 -8.77 18.77
C VAL A 154 12.34 -10.28 18.75
N LEU A 155 13.15 -10.94 17.93
CA LEU A 155 13.24 -12.38 17.81
C LEU A 155 14.68 -12.81 18.10
N LEU A 156 14.84 -13.88 18.88
CA LEU A 156 16.10 -14.52 19.19
C LEU A 156 16.02 -15.96 18.68
N GLN A 157 17.10 -16.41 18.08
CA GLN A 157 17.23 -17.81 17.67
C GLN A 157 18.63 -18.31 18.00
N ASP A 158 18.68 -19.40 18.76
CA ASP A 158 19.89 -20.09 19.18
C ASP A 158 20.94 -19.15 19.82
N VAL A 159 20.49 -18.06 20.48
CA VAL A 159 21.40 -17.04 21.02
C VAL A 159 22.15 -17.56 22.24
N ALA A 160 23.48 -17.49 22.17
CA ALA A 160 24.38 -17.86 23.27
C ALA A 160 25.57 -16.89 23.37
N GLY A 161 26.20 -16.81 24.55
CA GLY A 161 27.37 -15.94 24.78
C GLY A 161 27.06 -14.44 24.81
N VAL A 162 25.79 -14.07 25.03
CA VAL A 162 25.32 -12.70 25.25
C VAL A 162 24.75 -12.61 26.66
N GLY A 163 25.16 -11.60 27.44
CA GLY A 163 24.65 -11.42 28.80
C GLY A 163 23.23 -10.88 28.83
N SER A 164 22.98 -9.79 28.11
CA SER A 164 21.64 -9.22 27.99
C SER A 164 21.45 -8.45 26.69
N ILE A 165 20.20 -8.13 26.41
CA ILE A 165 19.75 -7.39 25.26
C ILE A 165 18.92 -6.23 25.78
N ARG A 166 19.24 -5.01 25.32
CA ARG A 166 18.63 -3.77 25.79
C ARG A 166 18.01 -2.98 24.64
N PRO A 167 16.68 -2.99 24.48
CA PRO A 167 16.01 -1.90 23.78
C PRO A 167 16.19 -0.59 24.54
N ARG A 168 16.46 0.50 23.80
CA ARG A 168 16.45 1.86 24.35
C ARG A 168 16.09 2.88 23.28
N VAL A 169 15.82 4.10 23.73
CA VAL A 169 15.63 5.25 22.85
C VAL A 169 16.73 6.24 23.12
N ASP A 170 17.49 6.52 22.07
CA ASP A 170 18.41 7.65 22.06
C ASP A 170 17.64 8.83 21.45
N TYR A 171 17.64 10.01 22.07
CA TYR A 171 17.11 11.23 21.43
C TYR A 171 18.23 12.18 21.06
N MET A 172 18.07 12.84 19.91
CA MET A 172 19.11 13.69 19.33
C MET A 172 18.71 15.16 19.41
N SER A 173 19.62 16.00 19.91
CA SER A 173 19.57 17.46 19.78
C SER A 173 20.65 17.91 18.79
N GLY A 174 20.30 17.94 17.49
CA GLY A 174 21.31 18.11 16.45
C GLY A 174 22.23 16.89 16.31
N SER A 175 23.47 17.07 15.85
CA SER A 175 24.44 16.00 15.55
C SER A 175 24.98 15.25 16.78
N THR A 176 24.55 15.58 17.99
CA THR A 176 25.08 15.02 19.23
C THR A 176 23.95 14.37 20.01
N VAL A 177 24.11 13.08 20.34
CA VAL A 177 23.19 12.33 21.21
C VAL A 177 23.46 12.77 22.65
N ALA A 178 22.51 13.47 23.27
CA ALA A 178 22.64 13.91 24.66
C ALA A 178 21.36 13.58 25.45
N GLY A 179 21.38 12.45 26.15
CA GLY A 179 20.61 12.26 27.39
C GLY A 179 19.53 11.17 27.40
N SER A 180 19.25 10.77 28.65
CA SER A 180 18.21 9.91 29.23
C SER A 180 17.81 8.64 28.49
N ASN A 181 18.44 7.54 28.91
CA ASN A 181 18.07 6.19 28.52
C ASN A 181 16.96 5.69 29.45
N ALA A 182 15.79 5.34 28.91
CA ALA A 182 14.96 4.34 29.54
C ALA A 182 15.40 3.00 28.97
N GLU A 183 16.07 2.20 29.80
CA GLU A 183 16.63 0.91 29.44
C GLU A 183 15.80 -0.19 30.07
N LEU A 184 15.27 -1.08 29.23
CA LEU A 184 14.80 -2.37 29.70
C LEU A 184 15.90 -3.37 29.40
N SER A 185 16.52 -3.93 30.44
CA SER A 185 17.53 -4.98 30.27
C SER A 185 16.87 -6.35 30.35
N LEU A 186 16.94 -7.11 29.28
CA LEU A 186 16.42 -8.47 29.21
C LEU A 186 17.59 -9.44 29.07
N THR A 187 17.68 -10.44 29.93
CA THR A 187 18.63 -11.53 29.74
C THR A 187 18.39 -12.18 28.38
N ALA A 188 19.45 -12.53 27.65
CA ALA A 188 19.29 -13.22 26.37
C ALA A 188 18.90 -14.69 26.61
N TRP A 189 17.77 -15.13 26.07
CA TRP A 189 17.35 -16.52 26.05
C TRP A 189 17.43 -17.05 24.62
N PRO A 190 17.85 -18.31 24.40
CA PRO A 190 18.17 -18.80 23.05
C PRO A 190 17.08 -18.57 22.01
N ASP A 191 15.82 -18.88 22.34
CA ASP A 191 14.71 -18.92 21.38
C ASP A 191 13.48 -18.13 21.85
N TRP A 192 13.69 -16.86 22.19
CA TRP A 192 12.63 -15.96 22.63
C TRP A 192 12.16 -14.99 21.55
N SER A 193 10.89 -14.66 21.60
CA SER A 193 10.33 -13.52 20.88
C SER A 193 9.52 -12.65 21.82
N TYR A 194 9.63 -11.34 21.69
CA TYR A 194 8.87 -10.41 22.51
C TYR A 194 8.61 -9.09 21.80
N ASN A 195 7.59 -8.39 22.30
CA ASN A 195 7.24 -7.06 21.84
C ASN A 195 7.85 -6.05 22.80
N VAL A 196 8.58 -5.09 22.23
CA VAL A 196 9.00 -3.91 22.95
C VAL A 196 8.03 -2.82 22.59
N GLU A 197 7.38 -2.28 23.62
CA GLU A 197 6.66 -1.02 23.52
C GLU A 197 7.25 -0.08 24.56
N HIS A 198 7.61 1.10 24.09
CA HIS A 198 8.27 2.08 24.94
C HIS A 198 7.61 3.43 24.72
N ASP A 199 7.03 3.96 25.78
CA ASP A 199 6.44 5.29 25.79
C ASP A 199 7.50 6.33 26.15
N PHE A 200 7.51 7.43 25.43
CA PHE A 200 8.32 8.59 25.77
C PHE A 200 7.59 9.86 25.35
N ILE A 201 7.93 10.96 26.02
CA ILE A 201 7.52 12.30 25.61
C ILE A 201 8.80 13.05 25.29
N LEU A 202 9.07 13.25 24.00
CA LEU A 202 10.20 14.07 23.56
C LEU A 202 9.79 15.54 23.42
N PRO A 203 10.73 16.49 23.64
CA PRO A 203 10.58 17.86 23.18
C PRO A 203 10.25 17.91 21.68
N ALA A 204 9.44 18.88 21.25
CA ALA A 204 8.97 18.97 19.86
C ALA A 204 10.08 19.15 18.81
N ASN A 205 11.27 19.57 19.24
CA ASN A 205 12.46 19.78 18.41
C ASN A 205 13.44 18.59 18.46
N HIS A 206 13.09 17.49 19.13
CA HIS A 206 13.94 16.32 19.29
C HIS A 206 13.44 15.15 18.45
N ALA A 207 14.40 14.48 17.83
CA ALA A 207 14.16 13.26 17.09
C ALA A 207 14.32 12.03 17.99
N ALA A 208 13.36 11.11 17.93
CA ALA A 208 13.54 9.77 18.50
C ALA A 208 14.39 8.93 17.56
N ARG A 209 15.44 8.30 18.09
CA ARG A 209 16.22 7.27 17.39
C ARG A 209 16.13 5.96 18.18
N PRO A 210 15.22 5.06 17.79
CA PRO A 210 15.17 3.72 18.37
C PRO A 210 16.51 3.02 18.19
N ALA A 211 16.99 2.42 19.28
CA ALA A 211 18.29 1.78 19.36
C ALA A 211 18.19 0.45 20.09
N PHE A 212 19.18 -0.40 19.86
CA PHE A 212 19.25 -1.72 20.44
C PHE A 212 20.70 -2.05 20.81
N VAL A 213 20.93 -2.57 22.01
CA VAL A 213 22.28 -2.88 22.48
C VAL A 213 22.36 -4.34 22.92
N ILE A 214 23.35 -5.06 22.40
CA ILE A 214 23.78 -6.35 22.91
C ILE A 214 24.81 -6.08 23.99
N VAL A 215 24.61 -6.60 25.19
CA VAL A 215 25.47 -6.33 26.35
C VAL A 215 26.21 -7.59 26.76
N GLY A 216 27.51 -7.45 27.00
CA GLY A 216 28.39 -8.53 27.45
C GLY A 216 28.57 -9.65 26.42
N LYS A 217 28.69 -9.32 25.12
CA LYS A 217 29.00 -10.31 24.07
C LYS A 217 30.37 -10.93 24.29
N THR A 218 30.47 -12.26 24.27
CA THR A 218 31.74 -12.98 24.31
C THR A 218 32.27 -13.33 22.92
N SER A 219 33.53 -13.79 22.82
CA SER A 219 34.13 -14.19 21.54
C SER A 219 33.50 -15.46 20.95
N THR A 220 32.83 -16.26 21.77
CA THR A 220 32.14 -17.50 21.38
C THR A 220 30.63 -17.31 21.22
N ALA A 221 30.16 -16.05 21.16
CA ALA A 221 28.74 -15.76 21.01
C ALA A 221 28.23 -16.24 19.64
N ALA A 222 27.01 -16.78 19.62
CA ALA A 222 26.40 -17.40 18.46
C ALA A 222 24.89 -17.13 18.41
N GLY A 223 24.25 -17.57 17.33
CA GLY A 223 22.83 -17.36 17.06
C GLY A 223 22.55 -16.06 16.31
N ARG A 224 21.27 -15.72 16.17
CA ARG A 224 20.83 -14.54 15.43
C ARG A 224 19.73 -13.77 16.15
N ILE A 225 19.76 -12.45 15.97
CA ILE A 225 18.77 -11.51 16.53
C ILE A 225 18.00 -10.89 15.36
N GLY A 226 16.69 -11.11 15.33
CA GLY A 226 15.75 -10.56 14.36
C GLY A 226 15.04 -9.33 14.92
N LEU A 227 15.03 -8.25 14.16
CA LEU A 227 14.45 -6.98 14.57
C LEU A 227 13.51 -6.47 13.47
N THR A 228 12.22 -6.31 13.79
CA THR A 228 11.27 -5.68 12.86
C THR A 228 11.48 -4.17 12.81
N ARG A 229 11.05 -3.52 11.73
CA ARG A 229 11.07 -2.05 11.63
C ARG A 229 10.28 -1.40 12.80
N PRO A 230 10.87 -0.44 13.53
CA PRO A 230 10.17 0.25 14.60
C PRO A 230 9.03 1.07 14.03
N LYS A 231 7.86 0.98 14.67
CA LYS A 231 6.71 1.84 14.41
C LYS A 231 6.73 2.96 15.45
N LEU A 232 7.00 4.19 15.02
CA LEU A 232 6.91 5.37 15.89
C LEU A 232 5.44 5.69 16.08
N GLY A 233 5.00 5.81 17.34
CA GLY A 233 3.65 6.26 17.65
C GLY A 233 3.56 7.78 17.52
N THR A 234 2.40 8.25 17.07
CA THR A 234 2.02 9.66 17.24
C THR A 234 0.95 9.74 18.32
N LYS A 235 0.94 10.82 19.12
CA LYS A 235 0.04 10.96 20.28
C LYS A 235 -1.46 10.79 19.94
N SER A 236 -1.85 10.96 18.67
CA SER A 236 -3.22 10.75 18.18
C SER A 236 -3.65 9.28 18.06
N GLU A 237 -2.73 8.31 18.14
CA GLU A 237 -3.05 6.88 17.97
C GLU A 237 -3.37 6.14 19.28
N ARG A 238 -3.22 6.80 20.44
CA ARG A 238 -3.40 6.19 21.77
C ARG A 238 -4.48 6.86 22.62
N SER A 239 -5.27 7.75 22.04
CA SER A 239 -6.51 8.24 22.67
C SER A 239 -7.68 7.30 22.33
N GLU A 240 -7.60 6.06 22.81
CA GLU A 240 -8.73 5.13 22.96
C GLU A 240 -8.63 4.45 24.33
#